data_AF-A0A812KFX6-F1
#
_entry.id   AF-A0A812KFX6-F1
#
_cell.length_a   1.000
_cell.length_b   1.000
_cell.length_c   1.000
_cell.angle_alpha   90.00
_cell.angle_beta   90.00
_cell.angle_gamma   90.00
#
_symmetry.space_group_name_H-M   'P 1'
#
loop_
_entity.id
_entity.type
_entity.pdbx_description
1 polymer ?
#
loop_
_entity_poly.entity_id
_entity_poly.type
_entity_poly.pdbx_seq_one_letter_code
_entity_poly.pdbx_strand_id
1 'polypeptide(L)'
;MKSAYTFASTAQASQKLAGCAARPAFQNSDRPPEYAQDITEATSIFLEDPQQAWEYGNRLLKFLMDTITAYIKKVNRTKFTVKAQVIWEDLMCEIKVRAYQIPENRVVFVFQRLGGDSLAFNSLFQCVKKLLLEGDTEQPAPVSLPAPSVSQKDPQSDLQSDMQADLLTPVIDAAHRAEDTQAQAEAAATMAAATDPKDTGSVQRLCRDDAKSAIQKLLEANCFEVSCQVVRLLVKLAMSPGAEALFQCQGIMEKVWHLGTKSMWNFQRNGETRLRDQLMQVIERSSGNKLGRKGSALSDCAEVNSYVNHTGVFYEEAPHISAGRR
;
A
#
# COMPACT_ATOMS: atom_id res chain seq x y z
N MET A 1 -28.07 -61.40 -7.99
CA MET A 1 -26.94 -60.58 -7.50
C MET A 1 -27.16 -59.17 -8.01
N LYS A 2 -27.76 -58.29 -7.20
CA LYS A 2 -28.13 -56.92 -7.56
C LYS A 2 -27.04 -55.98 -7.02
N SER A 3 -26.41 -55.24 -7.93
CA SER A 3 -25.38 -54.23 -7.66
C SER A 3 -26.04 -52.94 -7.20
N ALA A 4 -25.67 -52.45 -6.01
CA ALA A 4 -26.10 -51.18 -5.45
C ALA A 4 -24.97 -50.17 -5.59
N TYR A 5 -25.14 -49.22 -6.51
CA TYR A 5 -24.32 -48.01 -6.57
C TYR A 5 -25.08 -46.87 -5.89
N THR A 6 -24.58 -46.47 -4.73
CA THR A 6 -25.08 -45.35 -3.94
C THR A 6 -24.46 -44.06 -4.48
N PHE A 7 -25.28 -43.18 -5.06
CA PHE A 7 -24.87 -41.82 -5.41
C PHE A 7 -24.80 -40.97 -4.13
N ALA A 8 -23.58 -40.59 -3.73
CA ALA A 8 -23.36 -39.59 -2.70
C ALA A 8 -23.57 -38.19 -3.29
N SER A 9 -24.43 -37.43 -2.62
CA SER A 9 -24.87 -36.08 -2.94
C SER A 9 -23.74 -35.05 -2.84
N THR A 10 -23.38 -34.45 -3.98
CA THR A 10 -22.45 -33.32 -4.07
C THR A 10 -23.24 -32.02 -3.89
N ALA A 11 -23.48 -31.63 -2.64
CA ALA A 11 -24.15 -30.37 -2.31
C ALA A 11 -23.48 -29.67 -1.11
N GLN A 12 -22.16 -29.45 -1.18
CA GLN A 12 -21.42 -28.60 -0.24
C GLN A 12 -20.19 -27.98 -0.93
N ALA A 13 -20.42 -27.10 -1.90
CA ALA A 13 -19.35 -26.30 -2.50
C ALA A 13 -19.85 -24.97 -3.10
N SER A 14 -20.84 -24.32 -2.48
CA SER A 14 -21.32 -23.01 -2.92
C SER A 14 -21.80 -22.14 -1.75
N GLN A 15 -20.91 -21.87 -0.79
CA GLN A 15 -21.07 -20.81 0.22
C GLN A 15 -19.69 -20.33 0.68
N LYS A 16 -18.96 -19.61 -0.19
CA LYS A 16 -17.72 -18.92 0.22
C LYS A 16 -17.39 -17.66 -0.60
N LEU A 17 -18.41 -16.97 -1.09
CA LEU A 17 -18.27 -15.70 -1.79
C LEU A 17 -19.41 -14.75 -1.38
N ALA A 18 -19.42 -14.35 -0.11
CA ALA A 18 -20.27 -13.27 0.36
C ALA A 18 -19.61 -12.59 1.56
N GLY A 19 -19.42 -11.28 1.48
CA GLY A 19 -18.87 -10.45 2.54
C GLY A 19 -17.44 -10.01 2.24
N CYS A 20 -17.27 -8.74 1.88
CA CYS A 20 -16.05 -8.01 2.17
C CYS A 20 -15.91 -8.01 3.71
N ALA A 21 -15.36 -9.09 4.27
CA ALA A 21 -15.27 -9.26 5.70
C ALA A 21 -14.49 -8.07 6.26
N ALA A 22 -15.18 -7.22 7.02
CA ALA A 22 -14.57 -6.13 7.75
C ALA A 22 -13.34 -6.69 8.47
N ARG A 23 -12.20 -6.04 8.28
CA ARG A 23 -10.93 -6.55 8.79
C ARG A 23 -11.08 -6.80 10.29
N PRO A 24 -10.48 -7.87 10.82
CA PRO A 24 -10.58 -8.16 12.24
C PRO A 24 -9.79 -7.12 13.04
N ALA A 25 -10.46 -6.00 13.34
CA ALA A 25 -10.09 -5.11 14.41
C ALA A 25 -10.10 -5.89 15.73
N PHE A 26 -9.31 -5.44 16.70
CA PHE A 26 -9.42 -5.95 18.05
C PHE A 26 -10.77 -5.55 18.62
N GLN A 27 -11.43 -6.48 19.30
CA GLN A 27 -12.69 -6.24 19.99
C GLN A 27 -12.43 -5.97 21.47
N ASN A 28 -13.40 -5.33 22.13
CA ASN A 28 -13.34 -5.11 23.57
C ASN A 28 -13.24 -6.40 24.41
N SER A 29 -13.56 -7.57 23.84
CA SER A 29 -13.35 -8.87 24.50
C SER A 29 -11.96 -9.47 24.28
N ASP A 30 -11.17 -8.93 23.35
CA ASP A 30 -9.82 -9.45 23.09
C ASP A 30 -8.87 -9.02 24.21
N ARG A 31 -8.09 -9.98 24.72
CA ARG A 31 -7.08 -9.73 25.75
C ARG A 31 -5.72 -10.21 25.27
N PRO A 32 -4.66 -9.41 25.46
CA PRO A 32 -3.29 -9.89 25.28
C PRO A 32 -3.02 -11.11 26.15
N PRO A 33 -2.27 -12.11 25.68
CA PRO A 33 -1.86 -13.22 26.52
C PRO A 33 -0.95 -12.73 27.65
N GLU A 34 -1.03 -13.37 28.81
CA GLU A 34 -0.08 -13.18 29.89
C GLU A 34 1.33 -13.56 29.46
N TYR A 35 2.31 -12.81 29.95
CA TYR A 35 3.73 -13.07 29.69
C TYR A 35 4.48 -13.30 30.99
N ALA A 36 5.10 -14.46 31.09
CA ALA A 36 5.67 -14.98 32.33
C ALA A 36 7.15 -14.59 32.58
N GLN A 37 7.75 -13.79 31.69
CA GLN A 37 9.17 -13.42 31.74
C GLN A 37 9.35 -11.89 31.74
N ASP A 38 10.51 -11.42 32.17
CA ASP A 38 10.84 -9.99 32.08
C ASP A 38 11.11 -9.61 30.61
N ILE A 39 10.25 -8.76 30.05
CA ILE A 39 10.39 -8.20 28.69
C ILE A 39 11.47 -7.12 28.75
N THR A 40 12.61 -7.38 28.13
CA THR A 40 13.77 -6.46 28.10
C THR A 40 14.03 -5.86 26.72
N GLU A 41 13.15 -6.10 25.75
CA GLU A 41 13.34 -5.61 24.39
C GLU A 41 13.28 -4.07 24.36
N ALA A 42 14.34 -3.45 23.82
CA ALA A 42 14.43 -1.99 23.65
C ALA A 42 13.28 -1.40 22.80
N THR A 43 12.64 -2.24 21.98
CA THR A 43 11.52 -1.90 21.10
C THR A 43 10.16 -2.22 21.75
N SER A 44 10.07 -2.00 23.06
CA SER A 44 8.85 -2.21 23.87
C SER A 44 8.21 -0.88 24.25
N ILE A 45 6.88 -0.84 24.23
CA ILE A 45 6.08 0.29 24.70
C ILE A 45 5.19 -0.21 25.83
N PHE A 46 5.38 0.32 27.03
CA PHE A 46 4.62 -0.02 28.23
C PHE A 46 3.45 0.97 28.39
N LEU A 47 2.27 0.45 28.69
CA LEU A 47 1.02 1.19 28.84
C LEU A 47 0.30 0.74 30.11
N GLU A 48 -0.36 1.68 30.79
CA GLU A 48 -0.87 1.49 32.16
C GLU A 48 -2.23 0.80 32.23
N ASP A 49 -3.02 0.76 31.15
CA ASP A 49 -4.36 0.18 31.17
C ASP A 49 -4.52 -1.01 30.18
N PRO A 50 -4.51 -2.26 30.68
CA PRO A 50 -4.70 -3.46 29.86
C PRO A 50 -6.15 -3.66 29.42
N GLN A 51 -7.14 -3.05 30.08
CA GLN A 51 -8.53 -3.11 29.63
C GLN A 51 -8.72 -2.33 28.33
N GLN A 52 -7.86 -1.34 28.07
CA GLN A 52 -7.80 -0.57 26.82
C GLN A 52 -6.83 -1.15 25.78
N ALA A 53 -6.27 -2.35 25.99
CA ALA A 53 -5.33 -2.96 25.04
C ALA A 53 -5.88 -3.00 23.60
N TRP A 54 -7.18 -3.33 23.45
CA TRP A 54 -7.86 -3.36 22.16
C TRP A 54 -7.94 -1.98 21.50
N GLU A 55 -8.10 -0.90 22.27
CA GLU A 55 -8.10 0.48 21.76
C GLU A 55 -6.71 0.86 21.23
N TYR A 56 -5.65 0.57 21.98
CA TYR A 56 -4.27 0.80 21.53
C TYR A 56 -3.94 -0.02 20.27
N GLY A 57 -4.35 -1.29 20.25
CA GLY A 57 -4.18 -2.15 19.08
C GLY A 57 -4.91 -1.61 17.85
N ASN A 58 -6.12 -1.08 18.03
CA ASN A 58 -6.90 -0.48 16.94
C ASN A 58 -6.36 0.89 16.52
N ARG A 59 -5.82 1.69 17.45
CA ARG A 59 -5.12 2.96 17.13
C ARG A 59 -3.88 2.68 16.27
N LEU A 60 -3.10 1.66 16.62
CA LEU A 60 -1.99 1.19 15.79
C LEU A 60 -2.49 0.76 14.40
N LEU A 61 -3.53 -0.07 14.31
CA LEU A 61 -4.08 -0.50 13.02
C LEU A 61 -4.54 0.69 12.18
N LYS A 62 -5.23 1.65 12.79
CA LYS A 62 -5.69 2.89 12.14
C LYS A 62 -4.50 3.69 11.60
N PHE A 63 -3.46 3.89 12.41
CA PHE A 63 -2.24 4.56 11.96
C PHE A 63 -1.57 3.84 10.78
N LEU A 64 -1.45 2.51 10.86
CA LEU A 64 -0.87 1.71 9.78
C LEU A 64 -1.69 1.82 8.47
N MET A 65 -3.02 1.96 8.57
CA MET A 65 -3.92 2.01 7.41
C MET A 65 -4.10 3.41 6.82
N ASP A 66 -4.28 4.40 7.68
CA ASP A 66 -4.74 5.74 7.29
C ASP A 66 -3.58 6.72 7.16
N THR A 67 -2.53 6.56 8.00
CA THR A 67 -1.43 7.53 8.08
C THR A 67 -0.27 7.16 7.17
N ILE A 68 0.05 5.87 7.06
CA ILE A 68 1.25 5.38 6.36
C ILE A 68 0.88 4.41 5.24
N THR A 69 1.83 4.17 4.34
CA THR A 69 1.66 3.13 3.32
C THR A 69 2.06 1.78 3.90
N ALA A 70 1.08 1.03 4.41
CA ALA A 70 1.31 -0.32 4.92
C ALA A 70 0.35 -1.36 4.34
N TYR A 71 0.90 -2.57 4.19
CA TYR A 71 0.19 -3.79 3.86
C TYR A 71 0.06 -4.67 5.11
N ILE A 72 -1.16 -4.77 5.68
CA ILE A 72 -1.40 -5.63 6.85
C ILE A 72 -1.49 -7.09 6.39
N LYS A 73 -0.40 -7.84 6.58
CA LYS A 73 -0.34 -9.28 6.24
C LYS A 73 -1.27 -10.12 7.12
N LYS A 74 -1.37 -9.80 8.42
CA LYS A 74 -2.17 -10.59 9.37
C LYS A 74 -2.50 -9.81 10.63
N VAL A 75 -3.74 -9.95 11.10
CA VAL A 75 -4.13 -9.63 12.48
C VAL A 75 -4.56 -10.91 13.16
N ASN A 76 -4.00 -11.19 14.34
CA ASN A 76 -4.35 -12.34 15.16
C ASN A 76 -4.85 -11.83 16.51
N ARG A 77 -6.17 -11.90 16.70
CA ARG A 77 -6.85 -11.46 17.91
C ARG A 77 -6.48 -12.31 19.13
N THR A 78 -6.42 -13.63 18.97
CA THR A 78 -6.04 -14.58 20.04
C THR A 78 -4.61 -14.38 20.55
N LYS A 79 -3.66 -14.09 19.67
CA LYS A 79 -2.26 -13.83 20.03
C LYS A 79 -1.95 -12.35 20.26
N PHE A 80 -2.97 -11.50 20.11
CA PHE A 80 -2.86 -10.04 20.09
C PHE A 80 -1.67 -9.54 19.25
N THR A 81 -1.62 -9.99 17.99
CA THR A 81 -0.48 -9.74 17.09
C THR A 81 -0.93 -9.11 15.79
N VAL A 82 -0.19 -8.09 15.35
CA VAL A 82 -0.28 -7.50 14.01
C VAL A 82 1.01 -7.81 13.26
N LYS A 83 0.90 -8.27 12.03
CA LYS A 83 2.03 -8.44 11.11
C LYS A 83 1.76 -7.57 9.88
N ALA A 84 2.71 -6.72 9.53
CA ALA A 84 2.56 -5.76 8.45
C ALA A 84 3.87 -5.55 7.71
N GLN A 85 3.78 -5.17 6.43
CA GLN A 85 4.87 -4.61 5.66
C GLN A 85 4.60 -3.13 5.48
N VAL A 86 5.59 -2.29 5.76
CA VAL A 86 5.43 -0.85 5.91
C VAL A 86 6.47 -0.15 5.05
N ILE A 87 6.06 0.90 4.36
CA ILE A 87 6.97 1.84 3.69
C ILE A 87 6.93 3.15 4.47
N TRP A 88 8.07 3.50 5.06
CA TRP A 88 8.27 4.70 5.87
C TRP A 88 9.48 5.46 5.33
N GLU A 89 9.29 6.73 4.97
CA GLU A 89 10.35 7.56 4.36
C GLU A 89 11.05 6.85 3.19
N ASP A 90 10.26 6.19 2.34
CA ASP A 90 10.70 5.55 1.09
C ASP A 90 11.46 4.24 1.28
N LEU A 91 11.78 3.92 2.52
CA LEU A 91 12.39 2.68 2.95
C LEU A 91 11.31 1.67 3.37
N MET A 92 11.55 0.40 3.08
CA MET A 92 10.60 -0.68 3.39
C MET A 92 11.08 -1.50 4.59
N CYS A 93 10.19 -1.81 5.51
CA CYS A 93 10.44 -2.79 6.56
C CYS A 93 9.24 -3.72 6.79
N GLU A 94 9.52 -4.94 7.24
CA GLU A 94 8.49 -5.87 7.69
C GLU A 94 8.49 -5.92 9.22
N ILE A 95 7.31 -5.74 9.81
CA ILE A 95 7.15 -5.64 11.26
C ILE A 95 6.15 -6.68 11.80
N LYS A 96 6.39 -7.07 13.04
CA LYS A 96 5.43 -7.77 13.87
C LYS A 96 5.33 -7.07 15.20
N VAL A 97 4.11 -6.70 15.56
CA VAL A 97 3.78 -6.09 16.84
C VAL A 97 2.95 -7.07 17.63
N ARG A 98 3.34 -7.34 18.87
CA ARG A 98 2.59 -8.23 19.77
C ARG A 98 2.40 -7.55 21.11
N ALA A 99 1.16 -7.55 21.59
CA ALA A 99 0.88 -7.11 22.95
C ALA A 99 0.95 -8.30 23.91
N TYR A 100 1.35 -8.01 25.14
CA TYR A 100 1.36 -8.92 26.26
C TYR A 100 0.80 -8.24 27.50
N GLN A 101 0.12 -9.02 28.33
CA GLN A 101 -0.24 -8.59 29.67
C GLN A 101 0.91 -8.94 30.62
N ILE A 102 1.38 -7.96 31.38
CA ILE A 102 2.44 -8.12 32.37
C ILE A 102 1.87 -7.87 33.78
N PRO A 103 2.58 -8.28 34.84
CA PRO A 103 2.19 -7.97 36.22
C PRO A 103 1.96 -6.47 36.44
N GLU A 104 1.28 -6.13 37.54
CA GLU A 104 0.87 -4.76 37.90
C GLU A 104 -0.20 -4.15 36.98
N ASN A 105 -1.00 -5.01 36.33
CA ASN A 105 -2.10 -4.58 35.46
C ASN A 105 -1.59 -3.61 34.38
N ARG A 106 -0.51 -3.98 33.68
CA ARG A 106 0.04 -3.22 32.55
C ARG A 106 0.01 -4.06 31.28
N VAL A 107 0.03 -3.37 30.13
CA VAL A 107 0.18 -3.99 28.82
C VAL A 107 1.44 -3.48 28.16
N VAL A 108 2.14 -4.36 27.44
CA VAL A 108 3.34 -4.00 26.68
C VAL A 108 3.21 -4.43 25.24
N PHE A 109 3.49 -3.51 24.33
CA PHE A 109 3.57 -3.77 22.89
C PHE A 109 5.03 -3.94 22.50
N VAL A 110 5.40 -5.13 22.04
CA VAL A 110 6.76 -5.47 21.60
C VAL A 110 6.81 -5.43 20.08
N PHE A 111 7.70 -4.60 19.54
CA PHE A 111 7.91 -4.43 18.11
C PHE A 111 9.11 -5.25 17.66
N GLN A 112 8.92 -6.08 16.65
CA GLN A 112 9.96 -6.92 16.06
C GLN A 112 10.11 -6.59 14.58
N ARG A 113 11.32 -6.23 14.15
CA ARG A 113 11.67 -6.19 12.73
C ARG A 113 11.84 -7.62 12.22
N LEU A 114 11.04 -8.00 11.24
CA LEU A 114 11.13 -9.30 10.57
C LEU A 114 12.00 -9.26 9.32
N GLY A 115 12.20 -8.07 8.73
CA GLY A 115 13.01 -7.87 7.53
C GLY A 115 13.01 -6.41 7.06
N GLY A 116 13.74 -6.14 5.97
CA GLY A 116 13.87 -4.81 5.35
C GLY A 116 14.82 -3.86 6.10
N ASP A 117 14.60 -2.56 5.94
CA ASP A 117 15.49 -1.51 6.43
C ASP A 117 15.36 -1.25 7.95
N SER A 118 16.49 -1.12 8.66
CA SER A 118 16.52 -0.89 10.10
C SER A 118 16.24 0.56 10.52
N LEU A 119 16.61 1.54 9.70
CA LEU A 119 16.32 2.95 9.94
C LEU A 119 14.81 3.20 9.80
N ALA A 120 14.19 2.65 8.76
CA ALA A 120 12.74 2.68 8.57
C ALA A 120 12.00 2.12 9.79
N PHE A 121 12.43 0.96 10.27
CA PHE A 121 11.86 0.32 11.45
C PHE A 121 12.02 1.19 12.71
N ASN A 122 13.22 1.74 12.95
CA ASN A 122 13.48 2.56 14.12
C ASN A 122 12.64 3.85 14.10
N SER A 123 12.63 4.57 12.98
CA SER A 123 11.83 5.79 12.81
C SER A 123 10.33 5.52 13.00
N LEU A 124 9.83 4.44 12.40
CA LEU A 124 8.45 3.99 12.58
C LEU A 124 8.13 3.68 14.04
N PHE A 125 9.02 2.95 14.73
CA PHE A 125 8.86 2.62 16.15
C PHE A 125 8.77 3.88 17.02
N GLN A 126 9.66 4.85 16.83
CA GLN A 126 9.61 6.11 17.59
C GLN A 126 8.31 6.88 17.33
N CYS A 127 7.84 6.92 16.08
CA CYS A 127 6.59 7.57 15.71
C CYS A 127 5.38 6.89 16.40
N VAL A 128 5.30 5.56 16.34
CA VAL A 128 4.23 4.79 16.98
C VAL A 128 4.29 4.90 18.50
N LYS A 129 5.50 4.91 19.09
CA LYS A 129 5.69 5.14 20.52
C LYS A 129 5.10 6.46 20.97
N LYS A 130 5.38 7.54 20.24
CA LYS A 130 4.78 8.86 20.49
C LYS A 130 3.25 8.79 20.42
N LEU A 131 2.71 8.20 19.35
CA LEU A 131 1.26 8.04 19.13
C LEU A 131 0.55 7.28 20.27
N LEU A 132 1.17 6.22 20.79
CA LEU A 132 0.54 5.40 21.83
C LEU A 132 0.67 6.03 23.22
N LEU A 133 1.76 6.74 23.51
CA LEU A 133 2.00 7.37 24.82
C LEU A 133 1.33 8.73 24.99
N GLU A 134 1.34 9.58 23.96
CA GLU A 134 0.91 10.99 24.08
C GLU A 134 -0.57 11.21 23.70
N GLY A 135 -1.29 10.14 23.30
CA GLY A 135 -2.65 10.24 22.78
C GLY A 135 -2.72 10.97 21.43
N ASP A 136 -3.93 11.28 20.94
CA ASP A 136 -4.16 11.96 19.65
C ASP A 136 -3.71 13.45 19.62
N THR A 137 -2.69 13.79 20.41
CA THR A 137 -2.15 15.15 20.50
C THR A 137 -1.29 15.42 19.27
N GLU A 138 -1.95 15.91 18.22
CA GLU A 138 -1.40 16.41 16.95
C GLU A 138 -0.40 15.49 16.23
N GLN A 139 -0.86 15.00 15.07
CA GLN A 139 -0.10 14.18 14.14
C GLN A 139 1.32 14.72 13.94
N PRO A 140 2.37 13.97 14.32
CA PRO A 140 3.74 14.43 14.09
C PRO A 140 3.95 14.54 12.58
N ALA A 141 4.25 15.75 12.12
CA ALA A 141 4.79 15.93 10.78
C ALA A 141 5.98 14.97 10.62
N PRO A 142 6.12 14.29 9.46
CA PRO A 142 7.26 13.40 9.22
C PRO A 142 8.53 14.19 9.55
N VAL A 143 9.29 13.66 10.52
CA VAL A 143 10.52 14.29 11.00
C VAL A 143 11.47 14.25 9.83
N SER A 144 11.46 15.33 9.05
CA SER A 144 12.41 15.50 7.97
C SER A 144 13.74 15.64 8.66
N LEU A 145 14.54 14.56 8.63
CA LEU A 145 15.93 14.62 9.06
C LEU A 145 16.53 15.84 8.33
N PRO A 146 17.14 16.80 9.06
CA PRO A 146 17.75 17.95 8.42
C PRO A 146 18.76 17.39 7.43
N ALA A 147 18.46 17.55 6.14
CA ALA A 147 19.37 17.15 5.08
C ALA A 147 20.73 17.81 5.39
N PRO A 148 21.85 17.10 5.28
CA PRO A 148 23.15 17.72 5.45
C PRO A 148 23.26 18.86 4.44
N SER A 149 23.12 20.08 4.93
CA SER A 149 23.14 21.31 4.15
C SER A 149 24.57 21.57 3.65
N VAL A 150 25.01 20.80 2.66
CA VAL A 150 26.22 21.11 1.91
C VAL A 150 25.86 22.26 0.99
N SER A 151 25.98 23.49 1.51
CA SER A 151 25.77 24.71 0.75
C SER A 151 26.98 24.95 -0.16
N GLN A 152 27.04 24.23 -1.28
CA GLN A 152 27.91 24.58 -2.40
C GLN A 152 27.12 25.49 -3.35
N LYS A 153 27.35 26.80 -3.20
CA LYS A 153 26.93 27.81 -4.17
C LYS A 153 27.96 27.83 -5.30
N ASP A 154 27.80 26.95 -6.29
CA ASP A 154 28.61 27.01 -7.51
C ASP A 154 27.85 27.72 -8.64
N PRO A 155 28.40 28.81 -9.21
CA PRO A 155 27.79 29.54 -10.31
C PRO A 155 28.23 28.97 -11.67
N GLN A 156 27.71 27.80 -12.10
CA GLN A 156 27.85 27.28 -13.48
C GLN A 156 26.67 26.36 -13.87
N SER A 157 25.50 26.91 -14.22
CA SER A 157 24.25 26.10 -14.33
C SER A 157 23.79 25.69 -15.73
N ASP A 158 24.54 25.90 -16.81
CA ASP A 158 24.00 25.64 -18.16
C ASP A 158 24.59 24.40 -18.87
N LEU A 159 25.59 23.72 -18.28
CA LEU A 159 26.21 22.52 -18.86
C LEU A 159 26.01 21.23 -18.05
N GLN A 160 25.31 21.27 -16.91
CA GLN A 160 25.15 20.09 -16.03
C GLN A 160 23.94 19.20 -16.39
N SER A 161 23.00 19.67 -17.22
CA SER A 161 21.78 18.95 -17.56
C SER A 161 22.04 17.61 -18.28
N ASP A 162 23.00 17.57 -19.21
CA ASP A 162 23.27 16.36 -20.00
C ASP A 162 23.94 15.24 -19.19
N MET A 163 24.76 15.58 -18.18
CA MET A 163 25.44 14.55 -17.36
C MET A 163 24.50 13.83 -16.39
N GLN A 164 23.43 14.49 -15.95
CA GLN A 164 22.53 13.93 -14.94
C GLN A 164 21.55 12.90 -15.54
N ALA A 165 21.16 13.08 -16.80
CA ALA A 165 20.33 12.11 -17.53
C ALA A 165 21.00 10.73 -17.68
N ASP A 166 22.33 10.68 -17.69
CA ASP A 166 23.08 9.42 -17.78
C ASP A 166 23.12 8.64 -16.45
N LEU A 167 22.89 9.29 -15.31
CA LEU A 167 22.89 8.63 -14.00
C LEU A 167 21.72 7.66 -13.82
N LEU A 168 20.63 7.85 -14.56
CA LEU A 168 19.46 6.98 -14.51
C LEU A 168 19.63 5.71 -15.34
N THR A 169 20.52 5.70 -16.33
CA THR A 169 20.75 4.54 -17.20
C THR A 169 21.06 3.25 -16.41
N PRO A 170 22.01 3.22 -15.46
CA PRO A 170 22.26 2.01 -14.67
C PRO A 170 21.06 1.56 -13.83
N VAL A 171 20.23 2.51 -13.37
CA VAL A 171 19.03 2.21 -12.56
C VAL A 171 17.92 1.61 -13.43
N ILE A 172 17.70 2.16 -14.63
CA ILE A 172 16.75 1.64 -15.62
C ILE A 172 17.17 0.22 -16.04
N ASP A 173 18.45 0.03 -16.31
CA ASP A 173 19.06 -1.26 -16.60
C ASP A 173 18.85 -2.27 -15.46
N ALA A 174 19.04 -1.84 -14.21
CA ALA A 174 18.81 -2.66 -13.03
C ALA A 174 17.34 -3.05 -12.91
N ALA A 175 16.40 -2.10 -13.06
CA ALA A 175 14.96 -2.38 -13.08
C ALA A 175 14.58 -3.38 -14.17
N HIS A 176 15.18 -3.26 -15.36
CA HIS A 176 14.90 -4.14 -16.49
C HIS A 176 15.51 -5.54 -16.32
N ARG A 177 16.68 -5.67 -15.69
CA ARG A 177 17.38 -6.97 -15.53
C ARG A 177 17.10 -7.69 -14.22
N ALA A 178 16.71 -6.98 -13.16
CA ALA A 178 16.48 -7.59 -11.86
C ALA A 178 15.38 -8.67 -11.92
N GLU A 179 15.71 -9.85 -11.39
CA GLU A 179 14.79 -10.97 -11.19
C GLU A 179 14.23 -10.99 -9.76
N ASP A 180 15.04 -10.55 -8.80
CA ASP A 180 14.65 -10.40 -7.40
C ASP A 180 13.77 -9.15 -7.19
N THR A 181 12.74 -9.32 -6.36
CA THR A 181 11.77 -8.26 -6.06
C THR A 181 12.35 -7.14 -5.22
N GLN A 182 13.36 -7.41 -4.38
CA GLN A 182 14.00 -6.36 -3.59
C GLN A 182 14.80 -5.42 -4.50
N ALA A 183 15.61 -5.94 -5.41
CA ALA A 183 16.34 -5.16 -6.40
C ALA A 183 15.40 -4.37 -7.34
N GLN A 184 14.26 -4.96 -7.72
CA GLN A 184 13.22 -4.24 -8.47
C GLN A 184 12.63 -3.07 -7.68
N ALA A 185 12.34 -3.28 -6.39
CA ALA A 185 11.79 -2.24 -5.52
C ALA A 185 12.80 -1.11 -5.30
N GLU A 186 14.08 -1.44 -5.09
CA GLU A 186 15.18 -0.47 -4.95
C GLU A 186 15.39 0.37 -6.23
N ALA A 187 15.37 -0.28 -7.39
CA ALA A 187 15.48 0.42 -8.67
C ALA A 187 14.28 1.36 -8.88
N ALA A 188 13.06 0.89 -8.63
CA ALA A 188 11.84 1.70 -8.71
C ALA A 188 11.86 2.89 -7.73
N ALA A 189 12.31 2.67 -6.49
CA ALA A 189 12.45 3.72 -5.49
C ALA A 189 13.50 4.76 -5.91
N THR A 190 14.61 4.31 -6.48
CA THR A 190 15.68 5.20 -6.99
C THR A 190 15.20 6.03 -8.16
N MET A 191 14.48 5.43 -9.12
CA MET A 191 13.83 6.17 -10.22
C MET A 191 12.84 7.20 -9.67
N ALA A 192 12.01 6.82 -8.69
CA ALA A 192 11.06 7.73 -8.07
C ALA A 192 11.77 8.88 -7.34
N ALA A 193 12.84 8.61 -6.60
CA ALA A 193 13.61 9.61 -5.86
C ALA A 193 14.30 10.60 -6.81
N ALA A 194 14.90 10.11 -7.90
CA ALA A 194 15.55 10.91 -8.91
C ALA A 194 14.58 11.72 -9.79
N THR A 195 13.29 11.37 -9.81
CA THR A 195 12.27 12.16 -10.49
C THR A 195 11.94 13.40 -9.66
N ASP A 196 12.42 14.55 -10.09
CA ASP A 196 11.95 15.86 -9.66
C ASP A 196 10.99 16.43 -10.72
N PRO A 197 9.73 16.75 -10.39
CA PRO A 197 8.79 17.34 -11.35
C PRO A 197 9.26 18.65 -12.01
N LYS A 198 10.27 19.32 -11.44
CA LYS A 198 10.88 20.53 -12.00
C LYS A 198 12.04 20.22 -12.94
N ASP A 199 12.65 19.05 -12.83
CA ASP A 199 13.76 18.64 -13.68
C ASP A 199 13.24 17.91 -14.93
N THR A 200 13.19 18.65 -16.04
CA THR A 200 12.77 18.08 -17.32
C THR A 200 13.71 17.00 -17.85
N GLY A 201 14.99 16.99 -17.44
CA GLY A 201 15.99 16.03 -17.92
C GLY A 201 15.70 14.61 -17.45
N SER A 202 15.54 14.42 -16.14
CA SER A 202 15.17 13.12 -15.55
C SER A 202 13.83 12.61 -16.08
N VAL A 203 12.83 13.48 -16.21
CA VAL A 203 11.50 13.12 -16.75
C VAL A 203 11.59 12.65 -18.20
N GLN A 204 12.31 13.38 -19.06
CA GLN A 204 12.51 12.99 -20.46
C GLN A 204 13.24 11.65 -20.56
N ARG A 205 14.26 11.42 -19.71
CA ARG A 205 15.00 10.15 -19.68
C ARG A 205 14.10 8.98 -19.30
N LEU A 206 13.19 9.16 -18.35
CA LEU A 206 12.21 8.17 -17.92
C LEU A 206 11.07 7.94 -18.93
N CYS A 207 10.91 8.86 -19.89
CA CYS A 207 9.96 8.73 -20.99
C CYS A 207 10.54 8.07 -22.25
N ARG A 208 11.81 7.65 -22.23
CA ARG A 208 12.42 6.86 -23.32
C ARG A 208 11.92 5.41 -23.30
N ASP A 209 12.08 4.72 -24.41
CA ASP A 209 11.47 3.40 -24.61
C ASP A 209 12.08 2.29 -23.73
N ASP A 210 13.37 2.42 -23.41
CA ASP A 210 14.05 1.54 -22.44
C ASP A 210 13.46 1.70 -21.02
N ALA A 211 13.28 2.95 -20.57
CA ALA A 211 12.66 3.25 -19.29
C ALA A 211 11.19 2.82 -19.25
N LYS A 212 10.44 3.02 -20.34
CA LYS A 212 9.06 2.51 -20.48
C LYS A 212 9.01 0.99 -20.31
N SER A 213 9.89 0.27 -20.98
CA SER A 213 9.96 -1.19 -20.87
C SER A 213 10.30 -1.63 -19.45
N ALA A 214 11.24 -0.95 -18.78
CA ALA A 214 11.56 -1.21 -17.39
C ALA A 214 10.35 -0.95 -16.46
N ILE A 215 9.65 0.18 -16.62
CA ILE A 215 8.43 0.49 -15.84
C ILE A 215 7.34 -0.55 -16.07
N GLN A 216 7.13 -0.98 -17.32
CA GLN A 216 6.17 -2.05 -17.65
C GLN A 216 6.52 -3.37 -16.96
N LYS A 217 7.80 -3.75 -16.95
CA LYS A 217 8.27 -4.94 -16.22
C LYS A 217 8.01 -4.81 -14.72
N LEU A 218 8.31 -3.65 -14.13
CA LEU A 218 8.05 -3.41 -12.70
C LEU A 218 6.55 -3.45 -12.37
N LEU A 219 5.68 -2.99 -13.28
CA LEU A 219 4.22 -3.09 -13.13
C LEU A 219 3.70 -4.53 -13.19
N GLU A 220 4.43 -5.45 -13.81
CA GLU A 220 4.10 -6.87 -13.83
C GLU A 220 4.50 -7.58 -12.52
N ALA A 221 5.37 -6.97 -11.72
CA ALA A 221 5.78 -7.53 -10.43
C ALA A 221 4.58 -7.52 -9.47
N ASN A 222 4.06 -8.70 -9.14
CA ASN A 222 2.96 -8.85 -8.19
C ASN A 222 3.45 -8.83 -6.72
N CYS A 223 4.31 -7.87 -6.39
CA CYS A 223 4.88 -7.65 -5.06
C CYS A 223 4.49 -6.25 -4.56
N PHE A 224 4.10 -6.16 -3.28
CA PHE A 224 3.70 -4.90 -2.64
C PHE A 224 4.82 -3.85 -2.70
N GLU A 225 6.05 -4.27 -2.41
CA GLU A 225 7.21 -3.38 -2.33
C GLU A 225 7.48 -2.70 -3.68
N VAL A 226 7.49 -3.49 -4.76
CA VAL A 226 7.66 -2.98 -6.12
C VAL A 226 6.47 -2.11 -6.52
N SER A 227 5.25 -2.61 -6.32
CA SER A 227 4.01 -1.90 -6.70
C SER A 227 3.93 -0.52 -6.07
N CYS A 228 4.26 -0.41 -4.77
CA CYS A 228 4.21 0.87 -4.09
C CYS A 228 5.21 1.87 -4.68
N GLN A 229 6.44 1.45 -4.94
CA GLN A 229 7.46 2.35 -5.49
C GLN A 229 7.15 2.76 -6.93
N VAL A 230 6.61 1.85 -7.73
CA VAL A 230 6.17 2.13 -9.10
C VAL A 230 4.99 3.10 -9.13
N VAL A 231 3.97 2.93 -8.27
CA VAL A 231 2.85 3.87 -8.18
C VAL A 231 3.37 5.27 -7.81
N ARG A 232 4.31 5.36 -6.87
CA ARG A 232 4.92 6.64 -6.51
C ARG A 232 5.68 7.29 -7.66
N LEU A 233 6.48 6.51 -8.40
CA LEU A 233 7.14 6.96 -9.62
C LEU A 233 6.11 7.51 -10.62
N LEU A 234 5.04 6.75 -10.88
CA LEU A 234 3.98 7.15 -11.81
C LEU A 234 3.24 8.40 -11.36
N VAL A 235 2.97 8.56 -10.06
CA VAL A 235 2.40 9.80 -9.51
C VAL A 235 3.30 10.96 -9.83
N LYS A 236 4.59 10.88 -9.50
CA LYS A 236 5.55 11.96 -9.78
C LYS A 236 5.61 12.29 -11.27
N LEU A 237 5.70 11.28 -12.13
CA LEU A 237 5.70 11.47 -13.59
C LEU A 237 4.38 12.11 -14.06
N ALA A 238 3.23 11.71 -13.52
CA ALA A 238 1.94 12.34 -13.85
C ALA A 238 1.81 13.81 -13.38
N MET A 239 2.62 14.23 -12.39
CA MET A 239 2.73 15.63 -11.98
C MET A 239 3.73 16.43 -12.83
N SER A 240 4.55 15.75 -13.64
CA SER A 240 5.70 16.35 -14.32
C SER A 240 5.35 16.75 -15.77
N PRO A 241 5.61 18.00 -16.19
CA PRO A 241 5.43 18.40 -17.60
C PRO A 241 6.33 17.57 -18.53
N GLY A 242 5.82 17.17 -19.70
CA GLY A 242 6.58 16.39 -20.68
C GLY A 242 6.50 14.88 -20.49
N ALA A 243 5.90 14.40 -19.40
CA ALA A 243 5.67 12.98 -19.16
C ALA A 243 4.42 12.42 -19.87
N GLU A 244 3.68 13.23 -20.63
CA GLU A 244 2.39 12.84 -21.23
C GLU A 244 2.55 11.68 -22.22
N ALA A 245 3.68 11.63 -22.94
CA ALA A 245 3.99 10.56 -23.89
C ALA A 245 4.08 9.18 -23.21
N LEU A 246 4.46 9.14 -21.92
CA LEU A 246 4.50 7.91 -21.14
C LEU A 246 3.11 7.30 -20.98
N PHE A 247 2.13 8.12 -20.62
CA PHE A 247 0.75 7.68 -20.35
C PHE A 247 -0.09 7.50 -21.62
N GLN A 248 0.41 7.96 -22.77
CA GLN A 248 -0.16 7.64 -24.07
C GLN A 248 0.22 6.23 -24.56
N CYS A 249 1.26 5.63 -23.98
CA CYS A 249 1.63 4.25 -24.28
C CYS A 249 0.56 3.30 -23.72
N GLN A 250 -0.18 2.65 -24.62
CA GLN A 250 -1.32 1.77 -24.29
C GLN A 250 -0.97 0.73 -23.22
N GLY A 251 0.23 0.15 -23.28
CA GLY A 251 0.67 -0.88 -22.34
C GLY A 251 0.86 -0.42 -20.90
N ILE A 252 1.21 0.85 -20.65
CA ILE A 252 1.41 1.33 -19.27
C ILE A 252 0.06 1.55 -18.60
N MET A 253 -0.87 2.25 -19.25
CA MET A 253 -2.16 2.55 -18.63
C MET A 253 -3.02 1.31 -18.40
N GLU A 254 -2.96 0.33 -19.30
CA GLU A 254 -3.63 -0.96 -19.10
C GLU A 254 -3.07 -1.69 -17.87
N LYS A 255 -1.75 -1.73 -17.72
CA LYS A 255 -1.10 -2.32 -16.55
C LYS A 255 -1.37 -1.56 -15.26
N VAL A 256 -1.39 -0.23 -15.30
CA VAL A 256 -1.77 0.63 -14.18
C VAL A 256 -3.21 0.36 -13.75
N TRP A 257 -4.12 0.26 -14.71
CA TRP A 257 -5.51 -0.10 -14.44
C TRP A 257 -5.62 -1.50 -13.84
N HIS A 258 -4.90 -2.48 -14.39
CA HIS A 258 -4.84 -3.83 -13.83
C HIS A 258 -4.24 -3.87 -12.43
N LEU A 259 -3.20 -3.08 -12.17
CA LEU A 259 -2.63 -2.94 -10.84
C LEU A 259 -3.69 -2.41 -9.87
N GLY A 260 -4.43 -1.36 -10.26
CA GLY A 260 -5.51 -0.76 -9.48
C GLY A 260 -6.75 -1.65 -9.27
N THR A 261 -7.03 -2.58 -10.20
CA THR A 261 -8.23 -3.42 -10.17
C THR A 261 -8.01 -4.85 -9.71
N LYS A 262 -6.80 -5.40 -9.83
CA LYS A 262 -6.51 -6.80 -9.51
C LYS A 262 -5.59 -6.91 -8.31
N SER A 263 -4.43 -6.28 -8.36
CA SER A 263 -3.44 -6.36 -7.29
C SER A 263 -3.87 -5.52 -6.09
N MET A 264 -4.32 -4.29 -6.35
CA MET A 264 -4.84 -3.41 -5.32
C MET A 264 -6.10 -3.93 -4.66
N TRP A 265 -6.94 -4.76 -5.29
CA TRP A 265 -8.07 -5.38 -4.59
C TRP A 265 -7.63 -6.44 -3.58
N ASN A 266 -6.54 -7.17 -3.89
CA ASN A 266 -5.90 -8.06 -2.91
C ASN A 266 -5.27 -7.26 -1.75
N PHE A 267 -4.77 -6.05 -2.03
CA PHE A 267 -4.25 -5.13 -1.02
C PHE A 267 -5.35 -4.35 -0.27
N GLN A 268 -6.51 -4.12 -0.88
CA GLN A 268 -7.65 -3.37 -0.33
C GLN A 268 -8.38 -4.20 0.73
N ARG A 269 -8.31 -5.53 0.66
CA ARG A 269 -8.64 -6.38 1.82
C ARG A 269 -7.75 -6.11 3.04
N ASN A 270 -6.59 -5.46 2.88
CA ASN A 270 -5.52 -5.42 3.88
C ASN A 270 -5.01 -4.03 4.31
N GLY A 271 -5.16 -2.97 3.53
CA GLY A 271 -4.65 -1.67 3.99
C GLY A 271 -5.19 -0.48 3.25
N GLU A 272 -5.12 -0.55 1.93
CA GLU A 272 -4.45 0.52 1.22
C GLU A 272 -5.41 1.44 0.47
N THR A 273 -6.00 2.39 1.20
CA THR A 273 -6.75 3.49 0.59
C THR A 273 -5.79 4.48 -0.10
N ARG A 274 -4.71 4.86 0.58
CA ARG A 274 -3.80 5.91 0.10
C ARG A 274 -3.11 5.60 -1.22
N LEU A 275 -2.61 4.38 -1.41
CA LEU A 275 -1.97 3.98 -2.67
C LEU A 275 -2.98 3.97 -3.83
N ARG A 276 -4.23 3.60 -3.53
CA ARG A 276 -5.31 3.56 -4.51
C ARG A 276 -5.67 4.97 -4.93
N ASP A 277 -5.83 5.86 -3.96
CA ASP A 277 -6.15 7.25 -4.20
C ASP A 277 -5.06 7.93 -5.03
N GLN A 278 -3.79 7.64 -4.74
CA GLN A 278 -2.64 8.07 -5.54
C GLN A 278 -2.71 7.54 -6.99
N LEU A 279 -3.06 6.26 -7.17
CA LEU A 279 -3.20 5.68 -8.49
C LEU A 279 -4.39 6.24 -9.27
N MET A 280 -5.52 6.46 -8.60
CA MET A 280 -6.71 7.08 -9.20
C MET A 280 -6.41 8.50 -9.65
N GLN A 281 -5.65 9.28 -8.88
CA GLN A 281 -5.18 10.60 -9.29
C GLN A 281 -4.35 10.55 -10.58
N VAL A 282 -3.51 9.53 -10.77
CA VAL A 282 -2.76 9.32 -12.02
C VAL A 282 -3.71 9.05 -13.19
N ILE A 283 -4.68 8.16 -12.99
CA ILE A 283 -5.66 7.78 -14.02
C ILE A 283 -6.52 8.99 -14.43
N GLU A 284 -7.03 9.75 -13.47
CA GLU A 284 -7.88 10.92 -13.72
C GLU A 284 -7.14 12.00 -14.50
N ARG A 285 -5.89 12.31 -14.13
CA ARG A 285 -5.09 13.32 -14.83
C ARG A 285 -4.73 12.91 -16.25
N SER A 286 -4.32 11.65 -16.44
CA SER A 286 -4.00 11.14 -17.77
C SER A 286 -5.23 11.15 -18.71
N SER A 287 -6.43 10.98 -18.15
CA SER A 287 -7.70 11.00 -18.89
C SER A 287 -8.18 12.42 -19.20
N GLY A 288 -8.03 13.36 -18.26
CA GLY A 288 -8.45 14.76 -18.41
C GLY A 288 -7.75 15.48 -19.56
N ASN A 289 -6.48 15.15 -19.83
CA ASN A 289 -5.73 15.72 -20.95
C ASN A 289 -6.30 15.35 -22.33
N LYS A 290 -7.13 14.30 -22.45
CA LYS A 290 -7.78 13.93 -23.72
C LYS A 290 -9.02 14.77 -24.04
N LEU A 291 -9.69 15.37 -23.05
CA LEU A 291 -10.95 16.09 -23.25
C LEU A 291 -10.78 17.56 -23.71
N GLY A 292 -9.56 18.13 -23.62
CA GLY A 292 -9.30 19.52 -24.02
C GLY A 292 -9.02 19.76 -25.51
N ARG A 293 -8.85 18.71 -26.32
CA ARG A 293 -8.50 18.82 -27.75
C ARG A 293 -9.22 17.77 -28.60
N LYS A 294 -10.51 17.98 -28.85
CA LYS A 294 -11.22 17.72 -30.13
C LYS A 294 -12.72 17.57 -29.89
N GLY A 295 -13.47 18.55 -30.39
CA GLY A 295 -14.76 18.25 -30.99
C GLY A 295 -14.54 17.32 -32.19
N SER A 296 -15.51 16.41 -32.36
CA SER A 296 -15.68 15.40 -33.40
C SER A 296 -14.72 14.20 -33.41
N ALA A 297 -15.35 13.02 -33.37
CA ALA A 297 -14.83 11.67 -33.55
C ALA A 297 -14.14 11.00 -32.34
N LEU A 298 -14.94 10.55 -31.37
CA LEU A 298 -14.69 9.33 -30.58
C LEU A 298 -16.05 8.79 -30.06
N SER A 299 -16.68 7.90 -30.84
CA SER A 299 -17.92 7.20 -30.51
C SER A 299 -17.69 5.83 -29.87
N ASP A 300 -16.43 5.37 -29.73
CA ASP A 300 -16.16 3.95 -29.43
C ASP A 300 -15.62 3.69 -28.01
N CYS A 301 -15.67 4.67 -27.11
CA CYS A 301 -15.26 4.48 -25.71
C CYS A 301 -16.44 4.53 -24.70
N ALA A 302 -17.69 4.56 -25.17
CA ALA A 302 -18.87 4.76 -24.32
C ALA A 302 -19.26 3.54 -23.46
N GLU A 303 -18.65 2.36 -23.64
CA GLU A 303 -18.97 1.18 -22.82
C GLU A 303 -18.27 1.15 -21.44
N VAL A 304 -17.31 2.05 -21.17
CA VAL A 304 -16.42 1.93 -20.00
C VAL A 304 -17.04 2.44 -18.69
N ASN A 305 -18.12 3.22 -18.73
CA ASN A 305 -18.78 3.74 -17.52
C ASN A 305 -19.91 2.85 -16.97
N SER A 306 -20.24 1.72 -17.61
CA SER A 306 -21.32 0.83 -17.14
C SER A 306 -20.89 -0.13 -16.01
N TYR A 307 -19.59 -0.36 -15.83
CA TYR A 307 -19.08 -1.32 -14.84
C TYR A 307 -18.92 -0.75 -13.42
N VAL A 308 -19.02 0.58 -13.23
CA VAL A 308 -18.87 1.21 -11.90
C VAL A 308 -20.21 1.38 -11.17
N ASN A 309 -21.35 1.29 -11.88
CA ASN A 309 -22.68 1.57 -11.29
C ASN A 309 -23.63 0.36 -11.16
N HIS A 310 -23.22 -0.87 -11.50
CA HIS A 310 -24.09 -2.06 -11.41
C HIS A 310 -23.73 -3.08 -10.31
N THR A 311 -23.38 -2.59 -9.12
CA THR A 311 -23.52 -3.38 -7.88
C THR A 311 -24.44 -2.69 -6.88
N GLY A 312 -25.52 -2.08 -7.38
CA GLY A 312 -26.69 -1.74 -6.58
C GLY A 312 -27.46 -3.01 -6.25
N VAL A 313 -27.33 -3.46 -5.01
CA VAL A 313 -28.15 -4.54 -4.43
C VAL A 313 -29.60 -4.05 -4.39
N PHE A 314 -30.43 -4.53 -5.30
CA PHE A 314 -31.88 -4.47 -5.15
C PHE A 314 -32.28 -5.49 -4.08
N TYR A 315 -32.81 -5.01 -2.95
CA TYR A 315 -33.56 -5.85 -2.03
C TYR A 315 -34.97 -6.00 -2.60
N GLU A 316 -35.31 -7.20 -3.09
CA GLU A 316 -36.70 -7.63 -3.18
C GLU A 316 -37.18 -7.99 -1.76
N GLU A 317 -38.25 -7.33 -1.32
CA GLU A 317 -38.96 -7.67 -0.09
C GLU A 317 -39.53 -9.10 -0.19
N ALA A 318 -39.12 -9.98 0.71
CA ALA A 318 -39.75 -11.29 0.86
C ALA A 318 -41.12 -11.14 1.56
N PRO A 319 -42.15 -11.88 1.11
CA PRO A 319 -43.50 -11.73 1.64
C PRO A 319 -43.62 -12.32 3.06
N HIS A 320 -44.35 -11.59 3.91
CA HIS A 320 -44.82 -12.03 5.21
C HIS A 320 -45.58 -13.36 5.11
N ILE A 321 -45.02 -14.43 5.66
CA ILE A 321 -45.77 -15.66 5.97
C ILE A 321 -46.32 -15.53 7.40
N SER A 322 -47.62 -15.30 7.50
CA SER A 322 -48.38 -15.36 8.73
C SER A 322 -48.58 -16.84 9.15
N ALA A 323 -47.87 -17.26 10.20
CA ALA A 323 -48.13 -18.55 10.83
C ALA A 323 -49.39 -18.45 11.70
N GLY A 324 -50.45 -19.12 11.25
CA GLY A 324 -51.70 -19.31 11.97
C GLY A 324 -51.56 -20.25 13.17
N ARG A 325 -52.48 -20.04 14.11
CA ARG A 325 -52.76 -20.85 15.31
C ARG A 325 -52.84 -22.35 15.01
N ARG A 326 -52.31 -23.15 15.94
CA ARG A 326 -53.05 -24.20 16.67
C ARG A 326 -52.37 -24.44 18.01
#